data_AF-X8E205-F1
#
_entry.id   AF-X8E205-F1
#
_cell.length_a   1.000
_cell.length_b   1.000
_cell.length_c   1.000
_cell.angle_alpha   90.00
_cell.angle_beta   90.00
_cell.angle_gamma   90.00
#
_symmetry.space_group_name_H-M   'P 1'
#
loop_
_entity.id
_entity.type
_entity.pdbx_description
1 polymer ?
#
loop_
_entity_poly.entity_id
_entity_poly.type
_entity_poly.pdbx_seq_one_letter_code
_entity_poly.pdbx_strand_id
1 'polypeptide(L)'
;MEFDITWPLPEPGSAELAAILPANEHRRIYTLLYQRRDDPPTKVEIFDYLAQLTGEIHSQRDRRLRDLYPFFRIDKTQERRPRYILVSRKPPVEDKPLDRKTKAQVLKPQRCAMCGQTPLEDGVKLVVDHKIPREWGGTNDIENLQPLCADCNGGKKDHFRTYDRYVEQIRQAATYNEPQRRIGELLLAFGTQEWVRSDVIEVVASAKEYQEDWQRRMRDLRFIGWDYRYKRKKEDGRVRTYYQLTQSAPWPDNIIAAIKAEESKRSAASSSNKR
;
A
#
# COMPACT_ATOMS: atom_id res chain seq x y z
N MET A 1 17.90 -15.64 -13.22
CA MET A 1 17.62 -16.38 -11.98
C MET A 1 17.38 -15.36 -10.89
N GLU A 2 16.11 -15.03 -10.64
CA GLU A 2 15.74 -14.21 -9.50
C GLU A 2 15.90 -15.07 -8.25
N PHE A 3 16.85 -14.70 -7.37
CA PHE A 3 16.87 -15.25 -6.03
C PHE A 3 15.64 -14.69 -5.32
N ASP A 4 14.63 -15.53 -5.13
CA ASP A 4 13.52 -15.24 -4.23
C ASP A 4 14.10 -15.18 -2.81
N ILE A 5 14.47 -13.98 -2.37
CA ILE A 5 14.99 -13.74 -1.02
C ILE A 5 13.80 -13.94 -0.07
N THR A 6 13.57 -15.19 0.29
CA THR A 6 12.63 -15.54 1.35
C THR A 6 13.28 -15.14 2.67
N TRP A 7 12.66 -14.21 3.39
CA TRP A 7 13.10 -13.86 4.74
C TRP A 7 12.53 -14.93 5.68
N PRO A 8 13.36 -15.84 6.24
CA PRO A 8 12.86 -16.87 7.12
C PRO A 8 12.28 -16.24 8.39
N LEU A 9 11.32 -16.95 8.99
CA LEU A 9 10.79 -16.58 10.29
C LEU A 9 11.88 -16.79 11.36
N PRO A 10 12.24 -15.76 12.15
CA PRO A 10 13.21 -15.91 13.23
C PRO A 10 12.75 -16.94 14.27
N GLU A 11 13.66 -17.77 14.77
CA GLU A 11 13.33 -18.73 15.83
C GLU A 11 12.86 -18.00 17.10
N PRO A 12 11.84 -18.50 17.82
CA PRO A 12 11.46 -18.00 19.12
C PRO A 12 12.65 -17.95 20.09
N GLY A 13 12.85 -16.81 20.76
CA GLY A 13 13.97 -16.61 21.69
C GLY A 13 15.31 -16.23 21.04
N SER A 14 15.39 -16.17 19.70
CA SER A 14 16.60 -15.70 19.01
C SER A 14 16.89 -14.22 19.26
N ALA A 15 18.18 -13.86 19.21
CA ALA A 15 18.61 -12.45 19.25
C ALA A 15 18.04 -11.63 18.08
N GLU A 16 17.87 -12.27 16.92
CA GLU A 16 17.22 -11.68 15.75
C GLU A 16 15.77 -11.28 16.03
N LEU A 17 14.98 -12.19 16.61
CA LEU A 17 13.60 -11.87 17.00
C LEU A 17 13.56 -10.76 18.06
N ALA A 18 14.50 -10.77 19.01
CA ALA A 18 14.60 -9.73 20.03
C ALA A 18 14.92 -8.35 19.45
N ALA A 19 15.71 -8.29 18.37
CA ALA A 19 15.99 -7.06 17.65
C ALA A 19 14.77 -6.53 16.88
N ILE A 20 13.95 -7.43 16.30
CA ILE A 20 12.75 -7.06 15.54
C ILE A 20 11.60 -6.65 16.46
N LEU A 21 11.35 -7.43 17.52
CA LEU A 21 10.28 -7.23 18.47
C LEU A 21 10.90 -6.99 19.86
N PRO A 22 11.22 -5.74 20.26
CA PRO A 22 11.90 -5.47 21.52
C PRO A 22 11.02 -5.69 22.76
N ALA A 23 9.69 -5.57 22.64
CA ALA A 23 8.79 -5.80 23.77
C ALA A 23 8.54 -7.31 23.99
N ASN A 24 8.58 -7.73 25.26
CA ASN A 24 8.34 -9.11 25.66
C ASN A 24 6.97 -9.63 25.20
N GLU A 25 5.94 -8.77 25.22
CA GLU A 25 4.57 -9.17 24.87
C GLU A 25 4.42 -9.47 23.38
N HIS A 26 5.04 -8.66 22.51
CA HIS A 26 5.06 -8.92 21.08
C HIS A 26 5.76 -10.24 20.77
N ARG A 27 6.90 -10.51 21.43
CA ARG A 27 7.60 -11.79 21.31
C ARG A 27 6.75 -12.96 21.77
N ARG A 28 6.00 -12.83 22.87
CA ARG A 28 5.09 -13.89 23.35
C ARG A 28 3.98 -14.20 22.34
N ILE A 29 3.38 -13.18 21.72
CA ILE A 29 2.39 -13.38 20.64
C ILE A 29 3.05 -14.08 19.45
N TYR A 30 4.21 -13.61 19.03
CA TYR A 30 4.96 -14.21 17.94
C TYR A 30 5.27 -15.68 18.21
N THR A 31 5.78 -16.01 19.40
CA THR A 31 6.09 -17.38 19.82
C THR A 31 4.85 -18.28 19.77
N LEU A 32 3.71 -17.81 20.26
CA LEU A 32 2.46 -18.56 20.18
C LEU A 32 2.07 -18.84 18.72
N LEU A 33 2.10 -17.82 17.86
CA LEU A 33 1.78 -17.97 16.43
C LEU A 33 2.78 -18.89 15.70
N TYR A 34 4.05 -18.82 16.07
CA TYR A 34 5.13 -19.63 15.50
C TYR A 34 4.98 -21.12 15.87
N GLN A 35 4.67 -21.40 17.13
CA GLN A 35 4.48 -22.76 17.65
C GLN A 35 3.18 -23.38 17.15
N ARG A 36 2.13 -22.58 17.00
CA ARG A 36 0.81 -23.02 16.53
C ARG A 36 0.61 -22.83 15.02
N ARG A 37 1.67 -22.92 14.22
CA ARG A 37 1.54 -22.82 12.74
C ARG A 37 0.69 -23.94 12.15
N ASP A 38 0.72 -25.13 12.75
CA ASP A 38 -0.06 -26.29 12.32
C ASP A 38 -1.49 -26.35 12.90
N ASP A 39 -1.76 -25.60 13.98
CA ASP A 39 -3.11 -25.38 14.54
C ASP A 39 -3.30 -23.90 14.91
N PRO A 40 -3.54 -23.02 13.91
CA PRO A 40 -3.52 -21.58 14.08
C PRO A 40 -4.55 -21.08 15.11
N PRO A 41 -4.16 -20.24 16.08
CA PRO A 41 -5.05 -19.81 17.15
C PRO A 41 -6.05 -18.75 16.67
N THR A 42 -7.21 -18.72 17.31
CA THR A 42 -8.15 -17.61 17.22
C THR A 42 -7.64 -16.39 17.99
N LYS A 43 -8.21 -15.23 17.69
CA LYS A 43 -7.93 -13.98 18.42
C LYS A 43 -8.14 -14.11 19.93
N VAL A 44 -9.17 -14.87 20.33
CA VAL A 44 -9.52 -15.10 21.74
C VAL A 44 -8.42 -15.91 22.42
N GLU A 45 -8.01 -17.02 21.82
CA GLU A 45 -6.92 -17.86 22.37
C GLU A 45 -5.59 -17.11 22.50
N ILE A 46 -5.26 -16.23 21.54
CA ILE A 46 -4.06 -15.39 21.63
C ILE A 46 -4.09 -14.51 22.88
N PHE A 47 -5.24 -13.90 23.17
CA PHE A 47 -5.36 -12.99 24.30
C PHE A 47 -5.55 -13.69 25.64
N ASP A 48 -6.20 -14.85 25.66
CA ASP A 48 -6.31 -15.67 26.86
C ASP A 48 -4.92 -16.18 27.28
N TYR A 49 -4.10 -16.62 26.31
CA TYR A 49 -2.70 -16.99 26.54
C TYR A 49 -1.89 -15.82 27.16
N LEU A 50 -2.02 -14.61 26.61
CA LEU A 50 -1.33 -13.45 27.18
C LEU A 50 -1.82 -13.09 28.57
N ALA A 51 -3.14 -13.11 28.79
CA ALA A 51 -3.74 -12.76 30.08
C ALA A 51 -3.28 -13.72 31.19
N GLN A 52 -3.19 -15.02 30.90
CA GLN A 52 -2.66 -16.02 31.83
C GLN A 52 -1.20 -15.79 32.21
N LEU A 53 -0.40 -15.22 31.31
CA LEU A 53 1.03 -15.01 31.51
C LEU A 53 1.38 -13.67 32.16
N THR A 54 0.61 -12.61 31.89
CA THR A 54 0.94 -11.25 32.35
C THR A 54 0.06 -10.77 33.49
N GLY A 55 -1.09 -11.41 33.75
CA GLY A 55 -2.09 -10.93 34.70
C GLY A 55 -2.80 -9.64 34.25
N GLU A 56 -2.50 -9.13 33.06
CA GLU A 56 -3.04 -7.85 32.59
C GLU A 56 -4.43 -7.98 31.95
N ILE A 57 -5.32 -7.10 32.41
CA ILE A 57 -6.71 -7.05 32.00
C ILE A 57 -6.90 -5.93 30.95
N HIS A 58 -7.27 -6.38 29.74
CA HIS A 58 -7.94 -5.69 28.64
C HIS A 58 -7.33 -4.47 27.90
N SER A 59 -6.41 -3.68 28.45
CA SER A 59 -5.91 -2.52 27.69
C SER A 59 -4.95 -2.93 26.54
N GLN A 60 -5.12 -2.35 25.34
CA GLN A 60 -4.20 -2.48 24.18
C GLN A 60 -4.04 -3.86 23.50
N ARG A 61 -4.81 -4.90 23.85
CA ARG A 61 -4.69 -6.26 23.27
C ARG A 61 -4.65 -6.28 21.72
N ASP A 62 -5.56 -5.55 21.09
CA ASP A 62 -5.66 -5.46 19.64
C ASP A 62 -4.50 -4.69 18.99
N ARG A 63 -3.87 -3.78 19.73
CA ARG A 63 -2.70 -3.05 19.25
C ARG A 63 -1.49 -3.98 19.23
N ARG A 64 -1.29 -4.79 20.27
CA ARG A 64 -0.15 -5.71 20.39
C ARG A 64 -0.06 -6.68 19.22
N LEU A 65 -1.17 -7.30 18.82
CA LEU A 65 -1.20 -8.18 17.64
C LEU A 65 -0.97 -7.40 16.33
N ARG A 66 -1.48 -6.16 16.23
CA ARG A 66 -1.26 -5.29 15.07
C ARG A 66 0.19 -4.88 14.91
N ASP A 67 0.92 -4.68 16.01
CA ASP A 67 2.34 -4.28 15.99
C ASP A 67 3.26 -5.36 15.39
N LEU A 68 2.79 -6.60 15.18
CA LEU A 68 3.53 -7.64 14.46
C LEU A 68 3.39 -7.53 12.93
N TYR A 69 2.28 -6.98 12.42
CA TYR A 69 2.00 -6.90 10.98
C TYR A 69 3.04 -6.11 10.15
N PRO A 70 3.74 -5.10 10.68
CA PRO A 70 4.83 -4.46 9.95
C PRO A 70 5.99 -5.41 9.62
N PHE A 71 6.24 -6.39 10.50
CA PHE A 71 7.42 -7.26 10.42
C PHE A 71 7.11 -8.65 9.86
N PHE A 72 5.85 -9.07 9.91
CA PHE A 72 5.44 -10.42 9.53
C PHE A 72 4.17 -10.40 8.68
N ARG A 73 4.09 -11.37 7.76
CA ARG A 73 2.84 -11.70 7.08
C ARG A 73 2.03 -12.61 7.99
N ILE A 74 0.87 -12.11 8.44
CA ILE A 74 -0.06 -12.85 9.29
C ILE A 74 -1.42 -12.92 8.58
N ASP A 75 -1.69 -14.07 7.96
CA ASP A 75 -2.93 -14.32 7.23
C ASP A 75 -4.04 -14.75 8.20
N LYS A 76 -5.30 -14.74 7.73
CA LYS A 76 -6.47 -15.18 8.52
C LYS A 76 -7.36 -16.12 7.72
N THR A 77 -7.91 -17.14 8.40
CA THR A 77 -8.96 -17.97 7.81
C THR A 77 -10.26 -17.17 7.63
N GLN A 78 -11.05 -17.53 6.62
CA GLN A 78 -12.32 -16.86 6.26
C GLN A 78 -13.52 -17.42 7.05
N GLU A 79 -13.31 -17.79 8.30
CA GLU A 79 -14.33 -18.37 9.18
C GLU A 79 -14.94 -17.30 10.10
N ARG A 80 -16.13 -17.58 10.65
CA ARG A 80 -16.79 -16.70 11.66
C ARG A 80 -15.85 -16.34 12.82
N ARG A 81 -14.95 -17.25 13.18
CA ARG A 81 -13.88 -17.04 14.16
C ARG A 81 -12.53 -17.20 13.44
N PRO A 82 -11.95 -16.10 12.93
CA PRO A 82 -10.74 -16.19 12.12
C PRO A 82 -9.57 -16.71 12.96
N ARG A 83 -8.80 -17.62 12.38
CA ARG A 83 -7.55 -18.13 12.91
C ARG A 83 -6.37 -17.43 12.27
N TYR A 84 -5.33 -17.13 13.04
CA TYR A 84 -4.22 -16.26 12.64
C TYR A 84 -2.99 -17.09 12.30
N ILE A 85 -2.54 -17.01 11.05
CA ILE A 85 -1.48 -17.86 10.49
C ILE A 85 -0.23 -17.00 10.29
N LEU A 86 0.86 -17.31 10.99
CA LEU A 86 2.16 -16.68 10.75
C LEU A 86 2.82 -17.33 9.53
N VAL A 87 2.87 -16.59 8.42
CA VAL A 87 3.30 -17.12 7.12
C VAL A 87 4.79 -16.91 6.89
N SER A 88 5.24 -15.67 6.94
CA SER A 88 6.62 -15.31 6.60
C SER A 88 7.05 -14.00 7.27
N ARG A 89 8.35 -13.75 7.28
CA ARG A 89 8.90 -12.44 7.64
C ARG A 89 8.77 -11.49 6.45
N LYS A 90 8.42 -10.24 6.73
CA LYS A 90 8.46 -9.15 5.75
C LYS A 90 9.89 -8.63 5.63
N PRO A 91 10.30 -8.15 4.44
CA PRO A 91 11.59 -7.51 4.28
C PRO A 91 11.74 -6.39 5.33
N PRO A 92 12.96 -6.17 5.87
CA PRO A 92 13.20 -5.08 6.80
C PRO A 92 12.72 -3.77 6.17
N VAL A 93 11.73 -3.13 6.78
CA VAL A 93 11.39 -1.75 6.44
C VAL A 93 12.54 -0.92 7.00
N GLU A 94 13.27 -0.20 6.14
CA GLU A 94 14.21 0.81 6.60
C GLU A 94 13.42 1.96 7.25
N ASP A 95 12.98 1.78 8.49
CA ASP A 95 12.36 2.84 9.30
C ASP A 95 13.47 3.71 9.93
N LYS A 96 14.40 4.17 9.08
CA LYS A 96 15.38 5.17 9.49
C LYS A 96 14.64 6.50 9.65
N PRO A 97 14.74 7.16 10.82
CA PRO A 97 14.22 8.50 10.96
C PRO A 97 14.85 9.42 9.90
N LEU A 98 14.02 10.22 9.23
CA LEU A 98 14.52 11.23 8.29
C LEU A 98 15.55 12.13 8.99
N ASP A 99 16.72 12.29 8.37
CA ASP A 99 17.77 13.13 8.89
C ASP A 99 17.35 14.62 8.85
N ARG A 100 18.04 15.45 9.64
CA ARG A 100 17.69 16.87 9.79
C ARG A 100 17.85 17.65 8.48
N LYS A 101 18.82 17.29 7.63
CA LYS A 101 19.08 17.95 6.34
C LYS A 101 17.93 17.67 5.38
N THR A 102 17.51 16.42 5.24
CA THR A 102 16.37 16.04 4.40
C THR A 102 15.09 16.73 4.86
N LYS A 103 14.81 16.75 6.18
CA LYS A 103 13.65 17.48 6.72
C LYS A 103 13.68 18.96 6.37
N ALA A 104 14.82 19.63 6.53
CA ALA A 104 14.97 21.04 6.18
C ALA A 104 14.76 21.29 4.68
N GLN A 105 15.26 20.39 3.82
CA GLN A 105 15.08 20.47 2.37
C GLN A 105 13.60 20.37 1.96
N VAL A 106 12.86 19.41 2.52
CA VAL A 106 11.42 19.23 2.22
C VAL A 106 10.59 20.43 2.69
N LEU A 107 10.92 21.00 3.86
CA LEU A 107 10.15 22.10 4.47
C LEU A 107 10.56 23.49 3.96
N LYS A 108 11.66 23.59 3.18
CA LYS A 108 12.16 24.84 2.59
C LYS A 108 11.10 25.69 1.87
N PRO A 109 10.11 25.13 1.15
CA PRO A 109 9.07 25.92 0.48
C PRO A 109 8.16 26.70 1.44
N GLN A 110 8.14 26.37 2.74
CA GLN A 110 7.29 27.01 3.76
C GLN A 110 5.80 27.11 3.38
N ARG A 111 5.32 26.15 2.59
CA ARG A 111 3.95 26.08 2.10
C ARG A 111 3.47 24.64 2.08
N CYS A 112 2.23 24.41 2.48
CA CYS A 112 1.59 23.10 2.34
C CYS A 112 1.38 22.77 0.85
N ALA A 113 1.88 21.62 0.41
CA ALA A 113 1.75 21.15 -0.98
C ALA A 113 0.31 20.79 -1.36
N MET A 114 -0.61 20.61 -0.39
CA MET A 114 -2.00 20.22 -0.64
C MET A 114 -2.99 21.40 -0.59
N CYS A 115 -2.91 22.25 0.44
CA CYS A 115 -3.85 23.37 0.62
C CYS A 115 -3.24 24.74 0.30
N GLY A 116 -1.91 24.83 0.15
CA GLY A 116 -1.23 26.09 -0.12
C GLY A 116 -1.06 27.01 1.09
N GLN A 117 -1.55 26.66 2.29
CA GLN A 117 -1.38 27.46 3.50
C GLN A 117 0.09 27.56 3.95
N THR A 118 0.45 28.66 4.60
CA THR A 118 1.81 28.94 5.09
C THR A 118 1.84 29.15 6.60
N PRO A 119 2.95 28.81 7.30
CA PRO A 119 3.07 29.07 8.73
C PRO A 119 2.94 30.54 9.13
N LEU A 120 3.38 31.46 8.27
CA LEU A 120 3.39 32.89 8.55
C LEU A 120 2.00 33.52 8.42
N GLU A 121 1.26 33.17 7.37
CA GLU A 121 -0.04 33.79 7.07
C GLU A 121 -1.19 33.07 7.77
N ASP A 122 -1.15 31.74 7.85
CA ASP A 122 -2.25 30.91 8.35
C ASP A 122 -1.98 30.32 9.75
N GLY A 123 -0.78 30.49 10.30
CA GLY A 123 -0.41 29.90 11.60
C GLY A 123 -0.32 28.38 11.60
N VAL A 124 -0.26 27.74 10.43
CA VAL A 124 -0.23 26.26 10.31
C VAL A 124 1.15 25.70 10.62
N LYS A 125 1.18 24.51 11.24
CA LYS A 125 2.41 23.74 11.42
C LYS A 125 2.64 22.80 10.23
N LEU A 126 3.77 22.97 9.54
CA LEU A 126 4.19 22.04 8.49
C LEU A 126 4.91 20.82 9.06
N VAL A 127 4.68 19.68 8.41
CA VAL A 127 5.29 18.38 8.68
C VAL A 127 5.75 17.76 7.36
N VAL A 128 6.70 16.83 7.45
CA VAL A 128 7.12 16.03 6.29
C VAL A 128 6.18 14.85 6.14
N ASP A 129 5.63 14.69 4.95
CA ASP A 129 4.74 13.60 4.55
C ASP A 129 5.30 12.85 3.32
N HIS A 130 4.93 11.58 3.17
CA HIS A 130 5.35 10.72 2.07
C HIS A 130 4.27 10.66 0.98
N LYS A 131 4.49 11.19 -0.23
CA LYS A 131 3.53 11.17 -1.36
C LYS A 131 2.89 9.79 -1.53
N ILE A 132 3.71 8.75 -1.62
CA ILE A 132 3.32 7.34 -1.52
C ILE A 132 3.42 6.93 -0.04
N PRO A 133 2.33 6.46 0.59
CA PRO A 133 2.37 6.00 1.98
C PRO A 133 3.45 4.94 2.22
N ARG A 134 4.10 4.99 3.38
CA ARG A 134 5.11 3.99 3.77
C ARG A 134 4.53 2.59 3.81
N GLU A 135 3.26 2.48 4.24
CA GLU A 135 2.50 1.24 4.26
C GLU A 135 2.38 0.63 2.85
N TRP A 136 2.44 1.43 1.79
CA TRP A 136 2.38 0.99 0.40
C TRP A 136 3.76 0.83 -0.26
N GLY A 137 4.84 1.01 0.50
CA GLY A 137 6.22 0.90 0.02
C GLY A 137 6.90 2.23 -0.31
N GLY A 138 6.33 3.36 0.10
CA GLY A 138 6.97 4.67 -0.09
C GLY A 138 8.31 4.80 0.65
N THR A 139 9.34 5.29 -0.03
CA THR A 139 10.70 5.46 0.50
C THR A 139 10.90 6.83 1.16
N ASN A 140 12.02 7.00 1.85
CA ASN A 140 12.47 8.29 2.39
C ASN A 140 13.21 9.16 1.36
N ASP A 141 13.21 8.76 0.08
CA ASP A 141 13.84 9.55 -0.99
C ASP A 141 13.11 10.88 -1.13
N ILE A 142 13.88 11.95 -1.37
CA ILE A 142 13.35 13.32 -1.43
C ILE A 142 12.17 13.47 -2.40
N GLU A 143 12.18 12.71 -3.49
CA GLU A 143 11.12 12.70 -4.51
C GLU A 143 9.78 12.17 -3.99
N ASN A 144 9.81 11.29 -3.00
CA ASN A 144 8.62 10.78 -2.32
C ASN A 144 8.20 11.66 -1.13
N LEU A 145 8.93 12.72 -0.80
CA LEU A 145 8.59 13.59 0.33
C LEU A 145 7.89 14.86 -0.14
N GLN A 146 7.02 15.40 0.71
CA GLN A 146 6.34 16.67 0.50
C GLN A 146 6.05 17.40 1.82
N PRO A 147 6.04 18.73 1.83
CA PRO A 147 5.61 19.52 2.99
C PRO A 147 4.07 19.57 3.05
N LEU A 148 3.46 19.10 4.13
CA LEU A 148 2.02 19.28 4.38
C LEU A 148 1.78 19.98 5.71
N CYS A 149 0.67 20.71 5.85
CA CYS A 149 0.21 21.12 7.17
C CYS A 149 -0.30 19.89 7.96
N ALA A 150 -0.32 20.00 9.29
CA ALA A 150 -0.76 18.91 10.17
C ALA A 150 -2.16 18.37 9.79
N ASP A 151 -3.09 19.24 9.44
CA ASP A 151 -4.47 18.88 9.08
C ASP A 151 -4.53 18.12 7.74
N CYS A 152 -3.86 18.61 6.70
CA CYS A 152 -3.78 17.91 5.42
C CYS A 152 -3.07 16.56 5.55
N ASN A 153 -2.01 16.48 6.36
CA ASN A 153 -1.32 15.22 6.64
C ASN A 153 -2.22 14.22 7.36
N GLY A 154 -2.97 14.67 8.38
CA GLY A 154 -3.95 13.86 9.09
C GLY A 154 -5.06 13.35 8.17
N GLY A 155 -5.70 14.26 7.41
CA GLY A 155 -6.77 13.92 6.48
C GLY A 155 -6.30 12.98 5.37
N LYS A 156 -5.07 13.15 4.87
CA LYS A 156 -4.45 12.23 3.91
C LYS A 156 -4.29 10.83 4.51
N LYS A 157 -3.79 10.73 5.74
CA LYS A 157 -3.64 9.46 6.45
C LYS A 157 -4.99 8.78 6.62
N ASP A 158 -6.00 9.50 7.08
CA ASP A 158 -7.34 8.94 7.29
C ASP A 158 -7.97 8.47 5.97
N HIS A 159 -7.77 9.21 4.88
CA HIS A 159 -8.19 8.78 3.56
C HIS A 159 -7.53 7.46 3.15
N PHE A 160 -6.21 7.34 3.24
CA PHE A 160 -5.51 6.12 2.80
C PHE A 160 -5.81 4.90 3.68
N ARG A 161 -6.16 5.10 4.96
CA ARG A 161 -6.59 4.02 5.85
C ARG A 161 -7.90 3.35 5.42
N THR A 162 -8.72 4.00 4.60
CA THR A 162 -9.90 3.35 4.01
C THR A 162 -9.55 2.16 3.11
N TYR A 163 -8.29 2.05 2.69
CA TYR A 163 -7.77 0.96 1.87
C TYR A 163 -6.91 -0.05 2.66
N ASP A 164 -6.92 -0.01 3.99
CA ASP A 164 -6.11 -0.89 4.85
C ASP A 164 -6.29 -2.39 4.51
N ARG A 165 -7.48 -2.80 4.08
CA ARG A 165 -7.78 -4.18 3.66
C ARG A 165 -7.04 -4.65 2.41
N TYR A 166 -6.51 -3.72 1.61
CA TYR A 166 -5.80 -3.99 0.35
C TYR A 166 -4.30 -3.64 0.42
N VAL A 167 -3.76 -3.30 1.59
CA VAL A 167 -2.39 -2.79 1.73
C VAL A 167 -1.34 -3.71 1.13
N GLU A 168 -1.47 -5.03 1.32
CA GLU A 168 -0.49 -5.98 0.78
C GLU A 168 -0.56 -6.06 -0.75
N GLN A 169 -1.77 -6.07 -1.31
CA GLN A 169 -1.98 -6.06 -2.76
C GLN A 169 -1.51 -4.75 -3.38
N ILE A 170 -1.77 -3.62 -2.73
CA ILE A 170 -1.30 -2.30 -3.19
C ILE A 170 0.23 -2.24 -3.13
N ARG A 171 0.85 -2.72 -2.04
CA ARG A 171 2.31 -2.78 -1.92
C ARG A 171 2.92 -3.68 -2.99
N GLN A 172 2.34 -4.85 -3.24
CA GLN A 172 2.78 -5.75 -4.31
C GLN A 172 2.63 -5.10 -5.68
N ALA A 173 1.48 -4.47 -5.95
CA ALA A 173 1.26 -3.76 -7.20
C ALA A 173 2.33 -2.67 -7.40
N ALA A 174 2.68 -1.93 -6.36
CA ALA A 174 3.71 -0.90 -6.39
C ALA A 174 5.12 -1.41 -6.73
N THR A 175 5.41 -2.72 -6.63
CA THR A 175 6.74 -3.26 -6.96
C THR A 175 6.95 -3.51 -8.46
N TYR A 176 5.88 -3.59 -9.28
CA TYR A 176 6.04 -3.82 -10.72
C TYR A 176 6.66 -2.62 -11.43
N ASN A 177 7.48 -2.87 -12.45
CA ASN A 177 8.17 -1.81 -13.18
C ASN A 177 7.18 -1.02 -14.04
N GLU A 178 6.37 -1.72 -14.82
CA GLU A 178 5.47 -1.12 -15.79
C GLU A 178 4.28 -0.44 -15.09
N PRO A 179 4.05 0.87 -15.29
CA PRO A 179 2.94 1.57 -14.65
C PRO A 179 1.57 0.96 -15.02
N GLN A 180 1.41 0.44 -16.24
CA GLN A 180 0.19 -0.29 -16.63
C GLN A 180 -0.03 -1.51 -15.74
N ARG A 181 1.02 -2.27 -15.45
CA ARG A 181 0.94 -3.45 -14.57
C ARG A 181 0.57 -3.06 -13.16
N ARG A 182 1.21 -2.02 -12.60
CA ARG A 182 0.86 -1.51 -11.25
C ARG A 182 -0.62 -1.15 -11.15
N ILE A 183 -1.15 -0.46 -12.16
CA ILE A 183 -2.56 -0.07 -12.20
C ILE A 183 -3.48 -1.28 -12.39
N GLY A 184 -3.16 -2.21 -13.28
CA GLY A 184 -3.98 -3.40 -13.51
C GLY A 184 -4.04 -4.32 -12.29
N GLU A 185 -2.91 -4.53 -11.60
CA GLU A 185 -2.85 -5.33 -10.36
C GLU A 185 -3.64 -4.67 -9.23
N LEU A 186 -3.60 -3.34 -9.14
CA LEU A 186 -4.48 -2.59 -8.24
C LEU A 186 -5.96 -2.84 -8.58
N LEU A 187 -6.35 -2.74 -9.85
CA LEU A 187 -7.73 -2.99 -10.27
C LEU A 187 -8.17 -4.45 -10.02
N LEU A 188 -7.28 -5.43 -10.21
CA LEU A 188 -7.54 -6.83 -9.87
C LEU A 188 -7.79 -7.03 -8.37
N ALA A 189 -7.01 -6.36 -7.52
CA ALA A 189 -7.14 -6.47 -6.07
C ALA A 189 -8.52 -6.01 -5.56
N PHE A 190 -9.09 -4.99 -6.20
CA PHE A 190 -10.44 -4.48 -5.90
C PHE A 190 -11.53 -5.30 -6.63
N GLY A 191 -11.18 -5.90 -7.76
CA GLY A 191 -12.07 -6.75 -8.55
C GLY A 191 -13.22 -5.97 -9.19
N THR A 192 -14.27 -6.71 -9.57
CA THR A 192 -15.40 -6.15 -10.34
C THR A 192 -16.49 -5.52 -9.48
N GLN A 193 -16.37 -5.60 -8.15
CA GLN A 193 -17.41 -5.17 -7.21
C GLN A 193 -17.10 -3.83 -6.53
N GLU A 194 -15.83 -3.47 -6.44
CA GLU A 194 -15.37 -2.32 -5.68
C GLU A 194 -14.95 -1.15 -6.59
N TRP A 195 -14.92 0.05 -6.03
CA TRP A 195 -14.53 1.27 -6.74
C TRP A 195 -13.22 1.83 -6.19
N VAL A 196 -12.27 2.10 -7.08
CA VAL A 196 -10.98 2.72 -6.75
C VAL A 196 -11.03 4.20 -7.07
N ARG A 197 -10.65 5.07 -6.11
CA ARG A 197 -10.58 6.51 -6.34
C ARG A 197 -9.35 6.83 -7.21
N SER A 198 -9.48 7.84 -8.08
CA SER A 198 -8.44 8.16 -9.07
C SER A 198 -7.07 8.49 -8.48
N ASP A 199 -7.01 9.08 -7.29
CA ASP A 199 -5.75 9.40 -6.60
C ASP A 199 -5.03 8.17 -6.04
N VAL A 200 -5.76 7.11 -5.68
CA VAL A 200 -5.12 5.82 -5.35
C VAL A 200 -4.43 5.24 -6.58
N ILE A 201 -5.09 5.32 -7.74
CA ILE A 201 -4.51 4.88 -9.02
C ILE A 201 -3.27 5.70 -9.34
N GLU A 202 -3.35 7.03 -9.20
CA GLU A 202 -2.23 7.95 -9.42
C GLU A 202 -1.02 7.64 -8.53
N VAL A 203 -1.24 7.42 -7.23
CA VAL A 203 -0.19 7.06 -6.27
C VAL A 203 0.49 5.75 -6.66
N VAL A 204 -0.30 4.71 -6.96
CA VAL A 204 0.24 3.39 -7.34
C VAL A 204 0.96 3.46 -8.70
N ALA A 205 0.38 4.17 -9.66
CA ALA A 205 0.99 4.42 -10.96
C ALA A 205 2.32 5.18 -10.83
N SER A 206 2.49 5.99 -9.78
CA SER A 206 3.71 6.79 -9.53
C SER A 206 4.70 6.15 -8.54
N ALA A 207 4.40 4.94 -8.03
CA ALA A 207 5.19 4.27 -7.00
C ALA A 207 6.70 4.12 -7.25
N LYS A 208 7.13 3.85 -8.50
CA LYS A 208 8.55 3.71 -8.88
C LYS A 208 9.09 4.89 -9.67
N GLU A 209 8.26 5.43 -10.54
CA GLU A 209 8.57 6.57 -11.40
C GLU A 209 7.31 7.43 -11.48
N TYR A 210 7.47 8.75 -11.36
CA TYR A 210 6.38 9.70 -11.46
C TYR A 210 5.68 9.57 -12.82
N GLN A 211 4.35 9.46 -12.83
CA GLN A 211 3.54 9.37 -14.05
C GLN A 211 2.65 10.59 -14.20
N GLU A 212 3.10 11.54 -15.03
CA GLU A 212 2.31 12.75 -15.34
C GLU A 212 0.96 12.42 -16.00
N ASP A 213 0.93 11.43 -16.91
CA ASP A 213 -0.28 10.98 -17.61
C ASP A 213 -0.59 9.51 -17.28
N TRP A 214 -0.89 9.26 -16.01
CA TRP A 214 -1.37 7.94 -15.56
C TRP A 214 -2.69 7.55 -16.24
N GLN A 215 -3.50 8.52 -16.66
CA GLN A 215 -4.75 8.29 -17.38
C GLN A 215 -4.50 7.63 -18.74
N ARG A 216 -3.39 7.98 -19.43
CA ARG A 216 -2.95 7.25 -20.63
C ARG A 216 -2.59 5.81 -20.29
N ARG A 217 -1.84 5.56 -19.21
CA ARG A 217 -1.49 4.20 -18.78
C ARG A 217 -2.74 3.35 -18.51
N MET A 218 -3.76 3.97 -17.93
CA MET A 218 -5.10 3.38 -17.78
C MET A 218 -5.76 3.08 -19.13
N ARG A 219 -5.67 3.97 -20.12
CA ARG A 219 -6.24 3.72 -21.46
C ARG A 219 -5.52 2.59 -22.18
N ASP A 220 -4.19 2.50 -22.03
CA ASP A 220 -3.37 1.45 -22.63
C ASP A 220 -3.83 0.04 -22.21
N LEU A 221 -4.39 -0.14 -21.01
CA LEU A 221 -4.95 -1.42 -20.57
C LEU A 221 -6.02 -1.95 -21.54
N ARG A 222 -6.78 -1.06 -22.20
CA ARG A 222 -7.79 -1.44 -23.19
C ARG A 222 -7.19 -2.00 -24.49
N PHE A 223 -5.92 -1.73 -24.75
CA PHE A 223 -5.21 -2.31 -25.89
C PHE A 223 -4.72 -3.73 -25.62
N ILE A 224 -4.70 -4.15 -24.36
CA ILE A 224 -4.31 -5.51 -23.95
C ILE A 224 -5.48 -6.32 -23.39
N GLY A 225 -6.71 -5.97 -23.76
CA GLY A 225 -7.92 -6.76 -23.47
C GLY A 225 -8.57 -6.52 -22.11
N TRP A 226 -8.17 -5.48 -21.40
CA TRP A 226 -8.78 -5.09 -20.13
C TRP A 226 -9.85 -4.04 -20.34
N ASP A 227 -10.84 -4.01 -19.45
CA ASP A 227 -11.90 -3.01 -19.44
C ASP A 227 -12.25 -2.57 -18.02
N TYR A 228 -12.74 -1.35 -17.91
CA TYR A 228 -13.19 -0.74 -16.67
C TYR A 228 -14.27 0.29 -16.97
N ARG A 229 -15.12 0.56 -15.98
CA ARG A 229 -16.05 1.70 -16.00
C ARG A 229 -15.62 2.76 -15.01
N TYR A 230 -16.13 3.98 -15.18
CA TYR A 230 -15.87 5.07 -14.26
C TYR A 230 -17.18 5.76 -13.84
N LYS A 231 -17.14 6.41 -12.68
CA LYS A 231 -18.21 7.30 -12.19
C LYS A 231 -17.59 8.56 -11.59
N ARG A 232 -18.36 9.65 -11.58
CA ARG A 232 -17.98 10.90 -10.91
C ARG A 232 -18.95 11.17 -9.77
N LYS A 233 -18.43 11.67 -8.64
CA LYS A 233 -19.22 12.01 -7.46
C LYS A 233 -18.71 13.31 -6.85
N LYS A 234 -19.61 14.18 -6.41
CA LYS A 234 -19.25 15.41 -5.69
C LYS A 234 -19.10 15.08 -4.20
N GLU A 235 -17.92 15.34 -3.65
CA GLU A 235 -17.54 15.06 -2.26
C GLU A 235 -16.71 16.24 -1.74
N ASP A 236 -17.08 16.81 -0.60
CA ASP A 236 -16.40 17.97 0.02
C ASP A 236 -16.19 19.14 -0.95
N GLY A 237 -17.24 19.43 -1.75
CA GLY A 237 -17.20 20.49 -2.76
C GLY A 237 -16.38 20.17 -4.01
N ARG A 238 -15.69 19.02 -4.08
CA ARG A 238 -14.83 18.62 -5.19
C ARG A 238 -15.45 17.45 -5.97
N VAL A 239 -15.27 17.43 -7.29
CA VAL A 239 -15.65 16.26 -8.11
C VAL A 239 -14.54 15.23 -8.03
N ARG A 240 -14.87 14.02 -7.60
CA ARG A 240 -13.99 12.87 -7.51
C ARG A 240 -14.36 11.83 -8.57
N THR A 241 -13.36 11.21 -9.16
CA THR A 241 -13.54 10.15 -10.16
C THR A 241 -13.16 8.81 -9.55
N TYR A 242 -13.96 7.81 -9.87
CA TYR A 242 -13.80 6.44 -9.40
C TYR A 242 -13.82 5.49 -10.57
N TYR A 243 -13.01 4.43 -10.51
CA TYR A 243 -12.90 3.39 -11.54
C TYR A 243 -13.22 2.03 -10.94
N GLN A 244 -13.77 1.14 -11.76
CA GLN A 244 -14.06 -0.24 -11.38
C GLN A 244 -13.74 -1.15 -12.56
N LEU A 245 -13.00 -2.23 -12.29
CA LEU A 245 -12.70 -3.25 -13.28
C LEU A 245 -13.99 -3.90 -13.78
N THR A 246 -14.11 -4.11 -15.09
CA THR A 246 -15.22 -4.87 -15.68
C THR A 246 -14.70 -6.15 -16.31
N GLN A 247 -13.50 -6.12 -16.89
CA GLN A 247 -12.86 -7.25 -17.52
C GLN A 247 -11.34 -7.16 -17.35
N SER A 248 -10.71 -8.30 -17.09
CA SER A 248 -9.25 -8.47 -17.13
C SER A 248 -8.86 -9.51 -18.17
N ALA A 249 -7.62 -9.43 -18.64
CA ALA A 249 -7.00 -10.43 -19.49
C ALA A 249 -5.63 -10.85 -18.92
N PRO A 250 -5.08 -12.02 -19.30
CA PRO A 250 -3.71 -12.39 -18.94
C PRO A 250 -2.71 -11.30 -19.36
N TRP A 251 -1.68 -11.06 -18.55
CA TRP A 251 -0.61 -10.13 -18.91
C TRP A 251 0.20 -10.67 -20.09
N PRO A 252 0.48 -9.86 -21.13
CA PRO A 252 1.42 -10.24 -22.17
C PRO A 252 2.85 -10.24 -21.63
N ASP A 253 3.72 -11.06 -22.24
CA ASP A 253 5.16 -11.11 -21.88
C ASP A 253 5.85 -9.74 -21.97
N ASN A 254 5.42 -8.92 -22.94
CA ASN A 254 5.88 -7.54 -23.09
C ASN A 254 4.70 -6.59 -23.30
N ILE A 255 4.32 -5.90 -22.22
CA ILE A 255 3.19 -4.96 -22.18
C ILE A 255 3.36 -3.84 -23.21
N ILE A 256 4.54 -3.23 -23.27
CA ILE A 256 4.80 -2.08 -24.16
C ILE A 256 4.69 -2.50 -25.63
N ALA A 257 5.25 -3.66 -25.99
CA ALA A 257 5.17 -4.19 -27.35
C ALA A 257 3.73 -4.52 -27.76
N ALA A 258 2.96 -5.13 -26.86
CA ALA A 258 1.55 -5.47 -27.10
C ALA A 258 0.70 -4.21 -27.35
N ILE A 259 0.89 -3.16 -26.54
CA ILE A 259 0.21 -1.86 -26.72
C ILE A 259 0.55 -1.26 -28.08
N LYS A 260 1.84 -1.17 -28.44
CA LYS A 260 2.28 -0.59 -29.72
C LYS A 260 1.75 -1.35 -30.94
N ALA A 261 1.70 -2.68 -30.85
CA ALA A 261 1.17 -3.53 -31.92
C ALA A 261 -0.32 -3.25 -32.14
N GLU A 262 -1.10 -3.11 -31.06
CA GLU A 262 -2.52 -2.79 -31.14
C GLU A 262 -2.79 -1.35 -31.61
N GLU A 263 -2.02 -0.37 -31.15
CA GLU A 263 -2.08 1.02 -31.64
C GLU A 263 -1.88 1.08 -33.17
N SER A 264 -0.91 0.32 -33.68
CA SER A 264 -0.60 0.24 -35.11
C SER A 264 -1.75 -0.39 -35.91
N LYS A 265 -2.33 -1.48 -35.39
CA LYS A 265 -3.51 -2.13 -36.00
C LYS A 265 -4.70 -1.18 -36.10
N ARG A 266 -5.02 -0.46 -35.03
CA ARG A 266 -6.14 0.50 -35.01
C ARG A 266 -5.93 1.67 -35.96
N SER A 267 -4.68 2.15 -36.05
CA SER A 267 -4.31 3.24 -36.97
C SER A 267 -4.46 2.83 -38.44
N ALA A 268 -4.05 1.59 -38.77
CA ALA A 268 -4.22 1.02 -40.11
C ALA A 268 -5.71 0.84 -40.48
N ALA A 269 -6.52 0.31 -39.57
CA ALA A 269 -7.96 0.16 -39.77
C ALA A 269 -8.68 1.51 -39.97
N SER A 270 -8.32 2.52 -39.17
CA SER A 270 -8.87 3.89 -39.31
C SER A 270 -8.50 4.54 -40.64
N SER A 271 -7.28 4.31 -41.13
CA SER A 271 -6.82 4.81 -42.44
C SER A 271 -7.50 4.10 -43.62
N SER A 272 -7.83 2.81 -43.45
CA SER A 272 -8.59 2.04 -44.45
C SER A 272 -10.07 2.44 -44.52
N ASN A 273 -10.66 2.95 -43.44
CA ASN A 273 -12.08 3.36 -43.38
C ASN A 273 -12.34 4.80 -43.89
N LYS A 274 -11.27 5.53 -44.24
CA LYS A 274 -11.32 6.91 -44.76
C LYS A 274 -11.06 7.02 -46.27
N ARG A 275 -10.76 5.90 -46.94
CA ARG A 275 -10.65 5.79 -48.40
C ARG A 275 -11.89 5.12 -48.94
#